data_AF-A0A838WF38-F1
#
_entry.id   AF-A0A838WF38-F1
#
_cell.length_a   1.000
_cell.length_b   1.000
_cell.length_c   1.000
_cell.angle_alpha   90.00
_cell.angle_beta   90.00
_cell.angle_gamma   90.00
#
_symmetry.space_group_name_H-M   'P 1'
#
loop_
_entity.id
_entity.type
_entity.pdbx_description
1 polymer ?
#
loop_
_entity_poly.entity_id
_entity_poly.type
_entity_poly.pdbx_seq_one_letter_code
_entity_poly.pdbx_strand_id
1 'polypeptide(L)'
;EIAAICRDRDGNPEPDPELRDTESVPLSESIESFFEREVRPHVPDAWIDTGRRDPRDGQVGMVGYEINFNRYFYRYTPPRPLEEIEADIRGIESDILRMLAEVTGGAGLKV
;
A
#
# COMPACT_ATOMS: atom_id res chain seq x y z
N GLU A 1 -11.31 -9.95 -11.91
CA GLU A 1 -11.32 -9.91 -13.39
C GLU A 1 -10.28 -10.89 -13.90
N ILE A 2 -10.48 -11.51 -15.07
CA ILE A 2 -9.51 -12.42 -15.68
C ILE A 2 -8.78 -11.62 -16.75
N ALA A 3 -7.49 -11.38 -16.57
CA ALA A 3 -6.67 -10.68 -17.56
C ALA A 3 -6.42 -11.61 -18.78
N ALA A 4 -6.21 -11.03 -19.96
CA ALA A 4 -5.79 -11.79 -21.12
C ALA A 4 -4.33 -12.22 -20.96
N ILE A 5 -4.02 -13.49 -21.26
CA ILE A 5 -2.65 -14.01 -21.23
C ILE A 5 -1.82 -13.30 -22.29
N CYS A 6 -0.76 -12.60 -21.86
CA CYS A 6 0.27 -12.06 -22.73
C CYS A 6 1.02 -13.20 -23.43
N ARG A 7 1.22 -13.06 -24.75
CA ARG A 7 1.86 -14.08 -25.59
C ARG A 7 2.93 -13.46 -26.44
N ASP A 8 4.04 -14.18 -26.57
CA ASP A 8 5.12 -13.84 -27.48
C ASP A 8 4.69 -13.99 -28.96
N ARG A 9 5.62 -13.68 -29.88
CA ARG A 9 5.39 -13.79 -31.34
C ARG A 9 5.12 -15.23 -31.81
N ASP A 10 5.56 -16.22 -31.03
CA ASP A 10 5.40 -17.65 -31.31
C ASP A 10 4.13 -18.23 -30.66
N GLY A 11 3.38 -17.39 -29.91
CA GLY A 11 2.14 -17.74 -29.23
C GLY A 11 2.31 -18.36 -27.84
N ASN A 12 3.54 -18.43 -27.32
CA ASN A 12 3.79 -18.93 -25.97
C ASN A 12 3.44 -17.87 -24.92
N PRO A 13 2.92 -18.25 -23.74
CA PRO A 13 2.73 -17.33 -22.64
C PRO A 13 4.06 -16.63 -22.28
N GLU A 14 4.04 -15.31 -22.16
CA GLU A 14 5.20 -14.51 -21.74
C GLU A 14 4.86 -13.69 -20.49
N PRO A 15 5.84 -13.40 -19.62
CA PRO A 15 5.60 -12.62 -18.42
C PRO A 15 5.24 -11.19 -18.78
N ASP A 16 4.07 -10.74 -18.32
CA ASP A 16 3.67 -9.35 -18.40
C ASP A 16 4.27 -8.56 -17.22
N PRO A 17 5.14 -7.56 -17.45
CA PRO A 17 5.71 -6.74 -16.38
C PRO A 17 4.68 -6.03 -15.51
N GLU A 18 3.50 -5.69 -16.03
CA GLU A 18 2.44 -5.01 -15.27
C GLU A 18 1.67 -5.96 -14.35
N LEU A 19 1.73 -7.27 -14.60
CA LEU A 19 1.03 -8.30 -13.84
C LEU A 19 1.98 -9.13 -12.94
N ARG A 20 3.27 -8.76 -12.87
CA ARG A 20 4.23 -9.43 -11.99
C ARG A 20 3.93 -9.12 -10.53
N ASP A 21 3.78 -10.18 -9.73
CA ASP A 21 3.64 -10.09 -8.29
C ASP A 21 4.76 -10.89 -7.58
N THR A 22 4.90 -10.69 -6.27
CA THR A 22 5.86 -11.40 -5.43
C THR A 22 5.20 -11.89 -4.16
N GLU A 23 5.40 -13.17 -3.85
CA GLU A 23 4.89 -13.77 -2.62
C GLU A 23 6.00 -13.96 -1.57
N SER A 24 5.64 -13.74 -0.31
CA SER A 24 6.53 -13.99 0.83
C SER A 24 6.36 -15.42 1.33
N VAL A 25 7.28 -16.29 0.93
CA VAL A 25 7.29 -17.71 1.34
C VAL A 25 8.07 -17.88 2.65
N PRO A 26 7.53 -18.61 3.66
CA PRO A 26 8.28 -18.96 4.86
C PRO A 26 9.58 -19.70 4.52
N LEU A 27 10.70 -19.31 5.15
CA LEU A 27 12.02 -19.89 4.85
C LEU A 27 12.10 -21.41 5.08
N SER A 28 11.27 -21.96 5.96
CA SER A 28 11.21 -23.39 6.26
C SER A 28 10.37 -24.20 5.26
N GLU A 29 9.77 -23.56 4.27
CA GLU A 29 8.84 -24.16 3.31
C GLU A 29 9.38 -24.08 1.88
N SER A 30 9.02 -25.06 1.03
CA SER A 30 9.37 -25.01 -0.39
C SER A 30 8.46 -24.06 -1.17
N ILE A 31 9.03 -23.33 -2.12
CA ILE A 31 8.29 -22.37 -2.96
C ILE A 31 7.17 -23.07 -3.72
N GLU A 32 7.41 -24.27 -4.23
CA GLU A 32 6.41 -25.06 -4.97
C GLU A 32 5.23 -25.47 -4.08
N SER A 33 5.50 -25.89 -2.84
CA SER A 33 4.45 -26.31 -1.91
C SER A 33 3.57 -25.13 -1.50
N PHE A 34 4.18 -23.96 -1.29
CA PHE A 34 3.47 -22.71 -1.03
C PHE A 34 2.65 -22.28 -2.26
N PHE A 35 3.25 -22.31 -3.45
CA PHE A 35 2.59 -21.92 -4.70
C PHE A 35 1.32 -22.74 -4.98
N GLU A 36 1.39 -24.07 -4.84
CA GLU A 36 0.24 -24.95 -5.06
C GLU A 36 -0.89 -24.72 -4.05
N ARG A 37 -0.58 -24.30 -2.82
CA ARG A 37 -1.56 -24.08 -1.76
C ARG A 37 -2.17 -22.68 -1.80
N GLU A 38 -1.34 -21.65 -1.96
CA GLU A 38 -1.73 -20.24 -1.72
C GLU A 38 -1.86 -19.43 -3.00
N VAL A 39 -1.24 -19.83 -4.11
CA VAL A 39 -1.25 -19.04 -5.35
C VAL A 39 -2.14 -19.68 -6.41
N ARG A 40 -1.82 -20.92 -6.79
CA ARG A 40 -2.48 -21.63 -7.91
C ARG A 40 -4.01 -21.75 -7.79
N PRO A 41 -4.61 -21.95 -6.59
CA PRO A 41 -6.07 -21.98 -6.47
C PRO A 41 -6.75 -20.64 -6.76
N HIS A 42 -6.02 -19.53 -6.62
CA HIS A 42 -6.53 -18.17 -6.80
C HIS A 42 -6.15 -17.60 -8.18
N VAL A 43 -4.99 -17.96 -8.70
CA VAL A 43 -4.45 -17.51 -9.99
C VAL A 43 -3.94 -18.72 -10.79
N PRO A 44 -4.83 -19.46 -11.48
CA PRO A 44 -4.48 -20.74 -12.11
C PRO A 44 -3.47 -20.64 -13.27
N ASP A 45 -3.36 -19.45 -13.86
CA ASP A 45 -2.47 -19.10 -14.96
C ASP A 45 -1.13 -18.53 -14.50
N ALA A 46 -0.93 -18.35 -13.19
CA ALA A 46 0.37 -17.96 -12.64
C ALA A 46 1.42 -19.07 -12.83
N TRP A 47 2.68 -18.67 -12.88
CA TRP A 47 3.82 -19.59 -12.83
C TRP A 47 4.96 -18.98 -12.02
N ILE A 48 5.87 -19.83 -11.53
CA ILE A 48 7.03 -19.41 -10.78
C ILE A 48 8.12 -18.91 -11.74
N ASP A 49 8.62 -17.69 -11.53
CA ASP A 49 9.80 -17.17 -12.24
C ASP A 49 11.09 -17.86 -11.74
N THR A 50 11.51 -18.90 -12.43
CA THR A 50 12.73 -19.68 -12.11
C THR A 50 14.04 -19.00 -12.54
N GLY A 51 13.96 -17.86 -13.24
CA GLY A 51 15.11 -17.05 -13.62
C GLY A 51 15.61 -16.14 -12.49
N ARG A 52 14.73 -15.78 -11.55
CA ARG A 52 15.08 -14.97 -10.38
C ARG A 52 15.69 -15.85 -9.29
N ARG A 53 16.97 -15.64 -9.00
CA ARG A 53 17.74 -16.47 -8.08
C ARG A 53 18.50 -15.65 -7.05
N ASP A 54 18.65 -16.20 -5.84
CA ASP A 54 19.39 -15.54 -4.79
C ASP A 54 20.90 -15.61 -5.09
N PRO A 55 21.63 -14.49 -5.06
CA PRO A 55 23.05 -14.47 -5.38
C PRO A 55 23.93 -15.29 -4.43
N ARG A 56 23.46 -15.62 -3.23
CA ARG A 56 24.25 -16.30 -2.19
C ARG A 56 24.18 -17.81 -2.29
N ASP A 57 23.03 -18.37 -2.66
CA ASP A 57 22.83 -19.83 -2.74
C ASP A 57 22.46 -20.34 -4.15
N GLY A 58 22.13 -19.44 -5.09
CA GLY A 58 21.76 -19.76 -6.46
C GLY A 58 20.38 -20.41 -6.62
N GLN A 59 19.58 -20.49 -5.55
CA GLN A 59 18.24 -21.06 -5.56
C GLN A 59 17.21 -20.06 -6.09
N VAL A 60 16.05 -20.55 -6.51
CA VAL A 60 14.95 -19.69 -7.00
C VAL A 60 14.41 -18.85 -5.85
N GLY A 61 14.12 -17.58 -6.11
CA GLY A 61 13.64 -16.62 -5.11
C GLY A 61 14.76 -15.74 -4.54
N MET A 62 14.41 -14.88 -3.58
CA MET A 62 15.36 -14.01 -2.86
C MET A 62 15.20 -14.24 -1.36
N VAL A 63 16.29 -14.53 -0.65
CA VAL A 63 16.23 -14.79 0.80
C VAL A 63 16.41 -13.47 1.57
N GLY A 64 15.39 -13.12 2.35
CA GLY A 64 15.35 -11.92 3.17
C GLY A 64 14.72 -12.14 4.54
N TYR A 65 14.91 -11.18 5.43
CA TYR A 65 14.23 -11.11 6.72
C TYR A 65 13.38 -9.86 6.78
N GLU A 66 12.13 -9.99 7.19
CA GLU A 66 11.24 -8.87 7.44
C GLU A 66 11.09 -8.66 8.95
N ILE A 67 11.28 -7.42 9.40
CA ILE A 67 10.89 -7.00 10.75
C ILE A 67 9.61 -6.19 10.60
N ASN A 68 8.49 -6.74 11.06
CA ASN A 68 7.23 -5.98 11.08
C ASN A 68 7.30 -4.93 12.19
N PHE A 69 7.77 -3.74 11.84
CA PHE A 69 7.99 -2.68 12.82
C PHE A 69 6.72 -2.29 13.55
N ASN A 70 5.57 -2.27 12.86
CA ASN A 70 4.29 -1.97 13.49
C ASN A 70 3.95 -3.02 14.55
N ARG A 71 4.14 -4.31 14.27
CA ARG A 71 3.87 -5.38 15.25
C ARG A 71 4.70 -5.23 16.52
N TYR A 72 5.98 -4.85 16.41
CA TYR A 72 6.91 -4.85 17.54
C TYR A 72 7.09 -3.49 18.22
N PHE A 73 6.92 -2.40 17.47
CA PHE A 73 7.24 -1.04 17.94
C PHE A 73 6.05 -0.10 17.88
N TYR A 74 4.88 -0.53 17.41
CA TYR A 74 3.69 0.32 17.46
C TYR A 74 3.33 0.64 18.91
N ARG A 75 3.31 1.95 19.19
CA ARG A 75 2.76 2.49 20.42
C ARG A 75 1.46 3.17 20.05
N TYR A 76 0.36 2.68 20.63
CA TYR A 76 -0.92 3.33 20.48
C TYR A 76 -0.82 4.77 20.95
N THR A 77 -1.08 5.69 20.02
CA THR A 77 -1.21 7.11 20.32
C THR A 77 -2.70 7.40 20.31
N PRO A 78 -3.32 7.69 21.47
CA PRO A 78 -4.73 8.06 21.49
C PRO A 78 -4.92 9.33 20.64
N PRO A 79 -6.06 9.46 19.95
CA PRO A 79 -6.41 10.72 19.32
C PRO A 79 -6.50 11.82 20.36
N ARG A 80 -6.32 13.06 19.93
CA ARG A 80 -6.51 14.23 20.80
C ARG A 80 -7.95 14.28 21.38
N PRO A 81 -8.15 14.82 22.59
CA PRO A 81 -9.47 14.90 23.21
C PRO A 81 -10.49 15.64 22.33
N LEU A 82 -11.77 15.29 22.47
CA LEU A 82 -12.84 15.92 21.71
C LEU A 82 -12.94 17.42 22.02
N GLU A 83 -12.71 17.79 23.27
CA GLU A 83 -12.76 19.18 23.73
C GLU A 83 -11.71 20.06 23.05
N GLU A 84 -10.54 19.49 22.74
CA GLU A 84 -9.50 20.17 21.97
C GLU A 84 -9.92 20.37 20.51
N ILE A 85 -10.58 19.36 19.92
CA ILE A 85 -11.15 19.45 18.57
C ILE A 85 -12.20 20.55 18.50
N GLU A 86 -13.12 20.60 19.47
CA GLU A 86 -14.16 21.63 19.54
C GLU A 86 -13.59 23.03 19.71
N ALA A 87 -12.57 23.18 20.56
CA ALA A 87 -11.90 24.47 20.77
C ALA A 87 -11.24 24.98 19.48
N ASP A 88 -10.54 24.10 18.76
CA ASP A 88 -9.94 24.45 17.48
C ASP A 88 -10.97 24.84 16.42
N ILE A 89 -12.08 24.09 16.32
CA ILE A 89 -13.17 24.41 15.39
C ILE A 89 -13.72 25.81 15.68
N ARG A 90 -14.02 26.14 16.94
CA ARG A 90 -14.52 27.47 17.32
C ARG A 90 -13.50 28.58 17.05
N GLY A 91 -12.21 28.28 17.23
CA GLY A 91 -11.13 29.20 16.88
C GLY A 91 -11.12 29.53 15.40
N ILE A 92 -11.16 28.49 14.56
CA ILE A 92 -11.22 28.63 13.09
C ILE A 92 -12.47 29.37 12.65
N GLU A 93 -13.64 29.06 13.23
CA GLU A 93 -14.89 29.78 12.96
C GLU A 93 -14.77 31.27 13.26
N SER A 94 -14.18 31.62 14.40
CA SER A 94 -13.97 33.01 14.81
C SER A 94 -13.01 33.74 13.86
N ASP A 95 -11.94 33.06 13.44
CA ASP A 95 -10.99 33.61 12.46
C ASP A 95 -11.63 33.82 11.08
N ILE A 96 -12.49 32.89 10.62
CA ILE A 96 -13.26 33.05 9.39
C ILE A 96 -14.16 34.28 9.47
N LEU A 97 -14.90 34.45 10.58
CA LEU A 97 -15.77 35.60 10.77
C LEU A 97 -14.99 36.91 10.80
N ARG A 98 -13.82 36.93 11.43
CA ARG A 98 -12.91 38.08 11.45
C ARG A 98 -12.40 38.43 10.05
N MET A 99 -11.91 37.45 9.29
CA MET A 99 -11.44 37.66 7.92
C MET A 99 -12.56 38.16 7.00
N LEU A 100 -13.77 37.61 7.13
CA LEU A 100 -14.93 38.10 6.39
C LEU A 100 -15.29 39.53 6.79
N ALA A 101 -15.22 39.89 8.07
CA ALA A 101 -15.45 41.25 8.55
C ALA A 101 -14.38 42.23 8.04
N GLU A 102 -13.13 41.82 7.93
CA GLU A 102 -12.06 42.65 7.34
C GLU A 102 -12.30 42.93 5.84
N VAL A 103 -12.79 41.92 5.11
CA VAL A 103 -13.11 42.05 3.67
C VAL A 103 -14.41 42.84 3.43
N THR A 104 -15.41 42.68 4.30
CA THR A 104 -16.74 43.33 4.15
C THR A 104 -16.85 44.68 4.87
N GLY A 105 -16.02 44.94 5.88
CA GLY A 105 -16.00 46.17 6.68
C GLY A 105 -15.14 47.30 6.12
N GLY A 106 -14.51 47.11 4.95
CA GLY A 106 -13.72 48.13 4.26
C GLY A 106 -14.51 49.11 3.39
N ALA A 107 -15.85 49.02 3.34
CA ALA A 107 -16.68 49.92 2.54
C ALA A 107 -17.93 50.40 3.30
N GLY A 108 -17.74 51.49 4.04
CA GLY A 108 -18.76 52.54 4.22
C GLY A 108 -19.94 52.23 5.12
N LEU A 109 -19.91 52.79 6.33
CA LEU A 109 -21.07 53.53 6.83
C LEU A 109 -20.63 54.59 7.85
N LYS A 110 -20.46 55.83 7.35
CA LYS A 110 -20.74 57.02 8.14
C LYS A 110 -22.25 57.20 8.13
N VAL A 111 -22.89 57.14 9.29
CA VAL A 111 -24.09 57.94 9.61
C VAL A 111 -23.92 58.46 11.02
#